data_AF-A0A1H9EJ67-F1
#
_entry.id   AF-A0A1H9EJ67-F1
#
_cell.length_a   1.000
_cell.length_b   1.000
_cell.length_c   1.000
_cell.angle_alpha   90.00
_cell.angle_beta   90.00
_cell.angle_gamma   90.00
#
_symmetry.space_group_name_H-M   'P 1'
#
loop_
_entity.id
_entity.type
_entity.pdbx_description
1 polymer ?
#
loop_
_entity_poly.entity_id
_entity_poly.type
_entity_poly.pdbx_seq_one_letter_code
_entity_poly.pdbx_strand_id
1 'polypeptide(L)' 'MVEWRKSSYSPTDTDCVEIGRGVGIRDSKAPAAHVPVEPAAWEAFLRLVSSRGRA' A
#
# COMPACT_ATOMS: atom_id res chain seq x y z
N MET A 1 -9.50 -1.04 -5.48
CA MET A 1 -9.95 -1.31 -4.09
C MET A 1 -8.99 -2.32 -3.48
N VAL A 2 -8.52 -2.12 -2.26
CA VAL A 2 -7.59 -3.06 -1.60
C VAL A 2 -8.36 -4.33 -1.23
N GLU A 3 -7.87 -5.48 -1.67
CA GLU A 3 -8.39 -6.78 -1.25
C GLU A 3 -7.85 -7.10 0.15
N TRP A 4 -8.74 -7.10 1.12
CA TRP A 4 -8.43 -7.41 2.51
C TRP A 4 -8.58 -8.91 2.74
N ARG A 5 -7.61 -9.50 3.44
CA ARG A 5 -7.69 -10.90 3.87
C ARG A 5 -7.42 -11.01 5.37
N LYS A 6 -8.15 -11.91 6.03
CA LYS A 6 -7.86 -12.29 7.41
C LYS A 6 -6.49 -12.96 7.50
N SER A 7 -5.70 -12.61 8.51
CA SER A 7 -4.45 -13.30 8.82
C SER A 7 -4.72 -14.73 9.28
N SER A 8 -3.85 -15.66 8.88
CA SER A 8 -3.89 -17.06 9.37
C SER A 8 -3.53 -17.18 10.86
N TYR A 9 -2.95 -16.12 11.44
CA TYR A 9 -2.63 -16.03 12.86
C TYR A 9 -3.77 -15.44 13.70
N SER A 10 -4.87 -15.04 13.06
CA SER A 10 -6.03 -14.52 13.77
C SER A 10 -6.85 -15.64 14.43
N PRO A 11 -7.44 -15.39 15.61
CA PRO A 11 -8.43 -16.28 16.19
C PRO A 11 -9.64 -16.50 15.27
N THR A 12 -10.48 -17.47 15.63
CA THR A 12 -11.67 -17.79 14.84
C THR A 12 -12.70 -16.66 14.90
N ASP A 13 -12.98 -16.16 16.11
CA ASP A 13 -14.19 -15.37 16.37
C ASP A 13 -13.96 -13.92 16.83
N THR A 14 -12.85 -13.60 17.50
CA THR A 14 -12.56 -12.23 17.99
C THR A 14 -11.14 -11.79 17.67
N ASP A 15 -10.87 -10.48 17.76
CA ASP A 15 -9.53 -9.88 17.66
C ASP A 15 -8.79 -10.21 16.36
N CYS A 16 -9.49 -10.13 15.23
CA CYS A 16 -8.94 -10.43 13.91
C CYS A 16 -7.98 -9.35 13.42
N VAL A 17 -6.94 -9.78 12.72
CA VAL A 17 -6.00 -8.91 12.00
C VAL A 17 -6.25 -9.10 10.51
N GLU A 18 -6.60 -8.01 9.83
CA GLU A 18 -6.80 -7.98 8.39
C GLU A 18 -5.60 -7.31 7.72
N ILE A 19 -5.14 -7.92 6.63
CA ILE A 19 -4.04 -7.40 5.84
C ILE A 19 -4.50 -7.15 4.43
N GLY A 20 -4.15 -5.98 3.92
CA GLY A 20 -4.40 -5.55 2.55
C GLY A 20 -3.07 -5.21 1.90
N ARG A 21 -2.92 -5.56 0.63
CA ARG A 21 -1.76 -5.15 -0.17
C ARG A 21 -2.16 -4.01 -1.09
N GLY A 22 -1.40 -2.93 -1.06
CA GLY A 22 -1.62 -1.77 -1.91
C GLY A 22 -0.45 -0.80 -1.83
N VAL A 23 -0.40 0.13 -2.78
CA VAL A 23 0.52 1.26 -2.74
C VAL A 23 -0.28 2.49 -2.32
N GLY A 24 0.23 3.26 -1.37
CA GLY A 24 -0.42 4.48 -0.91
C GLY A 24 0.58 5.52 -0.45
N ILE A 25 0.25 6.78 -0.66
CA ILE A 25 1.00 7.93 -0.17
C ILE A 25 0.29 8.45 1.08
N ARG A 26 1.07 8.73 2.12
CA ARG A 26 0.58 9.24 3.40
C ARG A 26 1.45 10.39 3.88
N ASP A 27 0.83 11.42 4.42
CA ASP A 27 1.53 12.42 5.21
C ASP A 27 1.74 11.88 6.63
N SER A 28 3.00 11.76 7.05
CA SER A 28 3.34 11.30 8.40
C SER A 28 2.81 12.23 9.50
N LYS A 29 2.61 13.52 9.19
CA LYS A 29 2.07 14.54 10.10
C LYS A 29 0.54 14.65 10.04
N ALA A 30 -0.11 14.09 9.01
CA ALA A 30 -1.56 14.01 8.87
C ALA A 30 -1.99 12.55 8.63
N PRO A 31 -1.87 11.69 9.65
CA PRO A 31 -1.88 10.24 9.50
C PRO A 31 -3.20 9.62 9.01
N ALA A 32 -4.30 10.37 9.10
CA ALA A 32 -5.65 9.94 8.76
C ALA A 32 -5.96 10.04 7.26
N ALA A 33 -5.17 10.81 6.49
CA ALA A 33 -5.35 10.94 5.05
C ALA A 33 -4.39 10.02 4.29
N HIS A 34 -4.92 9.31 3.29
CA HIS A 34 -4.16 8.42 2.42
C HIS A 34 -4.61 8.60 0.98
N VAL A 35 -3.63 8.64 0.06
CA VAL A 35 -3.90 8.64 -1.38
C VAL A 35 -3.55 7.25 -1.92
N PRO A 36 -4.53 6.44 -2.35
CA PRO A 36 -4.25 5.15 -2.97
C PRO A 36 -3.61 5.35 -4.34
N VAL A 37 -2.66 4.48 -4.69
CA VAL A 37 -2.00 4.46 -5.99
C VAL A 37 -2.15 3.06 -6.57
N GLU A 38 -2.52 2.96 -7.85
CA GLU A 38 -2.55 1.67 -8.54
C GLU A 38 -1.13 1.12 -8.68
N PRO A 39 -0.91 -0.20 -8.47
CA PRO A 39 0.42 -0.80 -8.57
C PRO A 39 1.11 -0.50 -9.90
N ALA A 40 0.38 -0.57 -11.02
CA ALA A 40 0.93 -0.30 -12.35
C ALA A 40 1.40 1.16 -12.51
N ALA A 41 0.66 2.12 -11.95
CA ALA A 41 1.05 3.54 -11.96
C ALA A 41 2.32 3.78 -11.12
N TRP A 42 2.42 3.12 -9.97
CA TRP A 42 3.60 3.21 -9.11
C TRP A 42 4.85 2.63 -9.79
N GLU A 43 4.74 1.48 -10.44
CA GLU A 43 5.84 0.89 -11.19
C GLU A 43 6.30 1.79 -12.34
N ALA A 44 5.36 2.41 -13.07
CA ALA A 44 5.69 3.34 -14.15
C ALA A 44 6.45 4.56 -13.62
N PHE A 45 6.02 5.13 -12.49
CA PHE A 45 6.72 6.21 -11.82
C PHE A 45 8.15 5.80 -11.41
N LEU A 46 8.34 4.64 -10.79
CA LEU A 46 9.66 4.15 -10.40
C LEU A 46 10.61 4.00 -11.60
N ARG A 47 10.12 3.47 -12.72
CA ARG A 47 10.91 3.38 -13.97
C ARG A 47 11.32 4.76 -14.48
N LEU A 48 10.41 5.74 -14.44
CA LEU A 48 10.68 7.11 -14.87
C LEU A 48 11.73 7.81 -14.02
N VAL A 49 11.66 7.68 -12.69
CA VAL A 49 12.61 8.38 -11.79
C VAL A 49 13.96 7.67 -11.71
N SER A 50 13.98 6.33 -11.84
CA SER A 50 15.24 5.56 -11.82
C SER A 50 16.03 5.67 -13.12
N SER A 51 15.40 5.89 -14.27
CA SER A 51 16.10 6.17 -15.52
C SER A 51 16.76 7.55 -15.53
N ARG A 52 16.16 8.53 -14.85
CA ARG A 52 16.72 9.88 -14.69
C ARG A 52 17.88 9.98 -13.70
N GLY A 53 18.04 9.00 -12.80
CA GLY A 53 19.15 8.96 -11.83
C GLY A 53 20.41 8.22 -12.30
N ARG A 54 20.41 7.66 -13.52
CA ARG A 54 21.57 7.02 -14.15
C ARG A 54 22.11 7.83 -15.34
N ALA A 55 22.03 9.14 -15.26
CA ALA A 55 22.68 10.09 -16.16
C ALA A 55 23.67 10.94 -15.37
#